data_AF-A0A3B5A8A0-F1
#
_entry.id   AF-A0A3B5A8A0-F1
#
_cell.length_a   1.000
_cell.length_b   1.000
_cell.length_c   1.000
_cell.angle_alpha   90.00
_cell.angle_beta   90.00
_cell.angle_gamma   90.00
#
_symmetry.space_group_name_H-M   'P 1'
#
loop_
_entity.id
_entity.type
_entity.pdbx_description
1 polymer ?
#
loop_
_entity_poly.entity_id
_entity_poly.type
_entity_poly.pdbx_seq_one_letter_code
_entity_poly.pdbx_strand_id
1 'polypeptide(L)'
;AVMSRAPDDVSKLTESTYKNVMEQFNPGLRNLVNLGKSYEKSVTAMTLAGKAYFDAVAKVGENATVSPVSRELGEFLIYLQRVKSRWSLVSLLECFCCETAA
;
A
#
# COMPACT_ATOMS: atom_id res chain seq x y z
N ALA A 1 19.13 -47.08 -6.85
CA ALA A 1 18.44 -47.56 -5.63
C ALA A 1 17.26 -46.65 -5.38
N VAL A 2 16.05 -47.10 -5.73
CA VAL A 2 14.82 -46.42 -5.35
C VAL A 2 14.78 -46.44 -3.83
N MET A 3 14.68 -45.26 -3.21
CA MET A 3 14.47 -45.16 -1.77
C MET A 3 13.18 -45.89 -1.43
N SER A 4 13.28 -47.13 -0.95
CA SER A 4 12.21 -47.78 -0.21
C SER A 4 12.09 -47.04 1.12
N ARG A 5 11.46 -45.86 1.11
CA ARG A 5 11.02 -45.22 2.35
C ARG A 5 10.08 -46.21 3.02
N ALA A 6 10.43 -46.64 4.24
CA ALA A 6 9.55 -47.50 5.01
C ALA A 6 8.18 -46.79 5.13
N PRO A 7 7.05 -47.51 5.08
CA PRO A 7 5.71 -46.91 5.14
C PRO A 7 5.53 -45.98 6.35
N ASP A 8 6.25 -46.25 7.44
CA ASP A 8 6.27 -45.42 8.65
C ASP A 8 6.92 -44.04 8.45
N ASP A 9 7.97 -43.93 7.62
CA ASP A 9 8.63 -42.64 7.34
C ASP A 9 7.75 -41.76 6.46
N VAL A 10 7.01 -42.36 5.53
CA VAL A 10 6.03 -41.66 4.69
C VAL A 10 4.84 -41.22 5.55
N SER A 11 4.38 -42.07 6.46
CA SER A 11 3.29 -41.74 7.40
C SER A 11 3.67 -40.56 8.32
N LYS A 12 4.87 -40.60 8.91
CA LYS A 12 5.38 -39.49 9.75
C LYS A 12 5.53 -38.18 8.98
N LEU A 13 6.02 -38.25 7.73
CA LEU A 13 6.13 -37.06 6.88
C LEU A 13 4.74 -36.51 6.52
N THR A 14 3.76 -37.38 6.31
CA THR A 14 2.38 -36.98 6.01
C THR A 14 1.74 -36.29 7.22
N GLU A 15 1.91 -36.86 8.42
CA GLU A 15 1.42 -36.27 9.67
C GLU A 15 2.10 -34.92 9.97
N SER A 16 3.42 -34.82 9.79
CA SER A 16 4.15 -33.58 10.02
C SER A 16 3.76 -32.49 9.02
N THR A 17 3.48 -32.86 7.77
CA THR A 17 2.96 -31.93 6.77
C THR A 17 1.59 -31.39 7.17
N TYR A 18 0.68 -32.26 7.63
CA TYR A 18 -0.65 -31.85 8.08
C TYR A 18 -0.60 -30.94 9.31
N LYS A 19 0.26 -31.28 10.29
CA LYS A 19 0.52 -30.43 11.46
C LYS A 19 1.07 -29.07 11.06
N ASN A 20 2.05 -29.01 10.15
CA ASN A 20 2.62 -27.75 9.68
C ASN A 20 1.57 -26.85 9.01
N VAL A 21 0.70 -27.42 8.17
CA VAL A 21 -0.41 -26.66 7.54
C VAL A 21 -1.34 -26.09 8.60
N MET A 22 -1.75 -26.90 9.58
CA MET A 22 -2.73 -26.48 10.58
C MET A 22 -2.16 -25.50 11.61
N GLU A 23 -0.92 -25.71 12.06
CA GLU A 23 -0.33 -24.99 13.19
C GLU A 23 0.51 -23.78 12.77
N GLN A 24 1.04 -23.75 11.54
CA GLN A 24 1.87 -22.64 11.07
C GLN A 24 1.28 -21.94 9.84
N PHE A 25 0.89 -22.68 8.81
CA PHE A 25 0.46 -22.07 7.55
C PHE A 25 -0.88 -21.34 7.70
N ASN A 26 -1.88 -21.99 8.31
CA ASN A 26 -3.20 -21.39 8.50
C ASN A 26 -3.18 -20.14 9.42
N PRO A 27 -2.49 -20.16 10.59
CA PRO A 27 -2.28 -18.95 11.38
C PRO A 27 -1.46 -17.89 10.65
N GLY A 28 -0.45 -18.30 9.87
CA GLY A 28 0.37 -17.40 9.04
C GLY A 28 -0.46 -16.63 8.02
N LEU A 29 -1.34 -17.31 7.28
CA LEU A 29 -2.26 -16.67 6.34
C LEU A 29 -3.23 -15.72 7.02
N ARG A 30 -3.77 -16.09 8.20
CA ARG A 30 -4.62 -15.17 8.98
C ARG A 30 -3.87 -13.91 9.40
N ASN A 31 -2.62 -14.05 9.81
CA ASN A 31 -1.77 -12.90 10.14
C ASN A 31 -1.50 -12.04 8.90
N LEU A 32 -1.21 -12.66 7.76
CA LEU A 32 -1.00 -11.96 6.49
C LEU A 32 -2.23 -11.12 6.09
N VAL A 33 -3.44 -11.68 6.23
CA VAL A 33 -4.70 -10.94 5.99
C VAL A 33 -4.83 -9.75 6.95
N ASN A 34 -4.46 -9.91 8.22
CA ASN A 34 -4.51 -8.82 9.19
C ASN A 34 -3.50 -7.71 8.85
N LEU A 35 -2.29 -8.08 8.42
CA LEU A 35 -1.28 -7.13 7.93
C LEU A 35 -1.79 -6.38 6.69
N GLY A 36 -2.39 -7.09 5.74
CA GLY A 36 -3.02 -6.48 4.56
C GLY A 36 -4.08 -5.44 4.93
N LYS A 37 -4.98 -5.76 5.88
CA LYS A 37 -5.98 -4.80 6.39
C LYS A 37 -5.36 -3.61 7.11
N SER A 38 -4.27 -3.80 7.85
CA SER A 38 -3.54 -2.71 8.50
C SER A 38 -2.87 -1.79 7.46
N TYR A 39 -2.33 -2.38 6.41
CA TYR A 39 -1.72 -1.67 5.29
C TYR A 39 -2.77 -0.83 4.53
N GLU A 40 -3.90 -1.43 4.16
CA GLU A 40 -5.03 -0.73 3.53
C GLU A 40 -5.47 0.50 4.33
N LYS A 41 -5.63 0.36 5.64
CA LYS A 41 -5.99 1.49 6.53
C LYS A 41 -4.94 2.59 6.52
N SER A 42 -3.66 2.22 6.59
CA SER A 42 -2.54 3.18 6.60
C SER A 42 -2.44 3.94 5.29
N VAL A 43 -2.60 3.26 4.15
CA VAL A 43 -2.62 3.84 2.81
C VAL A 43 -3.81 4.79 2.63
N THR A 44 -4.99 4.40 3.13
CA THR A 44 -6.19 5.24 3.11
C THR A 44 -5.96 6.53 3.91
N ALA A 45 -5.43 6.42 5.13
CA ALA A 45 -5.12 7.56 5.97
C ALA A 45 -4.08 8.50 5.32
N MET A 46 -3.03 7.94 4.72
CA MET A 46 -2.03 8.69 3.97
C MET A 46 -2.63 9.44 2.78
N THR A 47 -3.54 8.80 2.05
CA THR A 47 -4.23 9.42 0.90
C THR A 47 -5.08 10.61 1.34
N LEU A 48 -5.83 10.47 2.44
CA LEU A 48 -6.63 11.55 3.00
C LEU A 48 -5.78 12.71 3.48
N ALA A 49 -4.70 12.43 4.22
CA ALA A 49 -3.76 13.45 4.70
C ALA A 49 -3.05 14.17 3.53
N GLY A 50 -2.63 13.42 2.52
CA GLY A 50 -2.02 13.95 1.30
C GLY A 50 -2.98 14.87 0.54
N LYS A 51 -4.25 14.49 0.41
CA LYS A 51 -5.28 15.35 -0.18
C LYS A 51 -5.40 16.67 0.59
N ALA A 52 -5.56 16.60 1.91
CA ALA A 52 -5.67 17.79 2.76
C ALA A 52 -4.43 18.71 2.63
N TYR A 53 -3.23 18.14 2.54
CA TYR A 53 -2.00 18.89 2.32
C TYR A 53 -2.02 19.67 1.00
N PHE A 54 -2.32 19.00 -0.13
CA PHE A 54 -2.32 19.66 -1.43
C PHE A 54 -3.48 20.64 -1.60
N ASP A 55 -4.63 20.41 -0.97
CA ASP A 55 -5.74 21.36 -0.91
C ASP A 55 -5.32 22.63 -0.14
N ALA A 56 -4.59 22.49 0.96
CA ALA A 56 -4.04 23.63 1.70
C ALA A 56 -2.99 24.40 0.89
N VAL A 57 -2.11 23.69 0.16
CA VAL A 57 -1.12 24.32 -0.74
C VAL A 57 -1.79 25.10 -1.85
N ALA A 58 -2.87 24.59 -2.44
CA ALA A 58 -3.65 25.32 -3.45
C ALA A 58 -4.21 26.64 -2.89
N LYS A 59 -4.79 26.60 -1.68
CA LYS A 59 -5.32 27.80 -1.00
C LYS A 59 -4.22 28.84 -0.70
N VAL A 60 -3.02 28.39 -0.34
CA VAL A 60 -1.85 29.29 -0.18
C VAL A 60 -1.46 29.90 -1.53
N GLY A 61 -1.47 29.10 -2.60
CA GLY A 61 -1.24 29.58 -3.95
C GLY A 61 -2.24 30.66 -4.37
N GLU A 62 -3.53 30.44 -4.15
CA GLU A 62 -4.60 31.42 -4.41
C GLU A 62 -4.34 32.74 -3.67
N ASN A 63 -4.02 32.67 -2.38
CA ASN A 63 -3.69 33.87 -1.59
C ASN A 63 -2.43 34.59 -2.12
N ALA A 64 -1.41 33.84 -2.53
CA ALA A 64 -0.16 34.40 -3.07
C ALA A 64 -0.35 35.05 -4.45
N THR A 65 -1.34 34.62 -5.24
CA THR A 65 -1.67 35.25 -6.54
C THR A 65 -2.29 36.65 -6.42
N VAL A 66 -2.81 37.01 -5.25
CA VAL A 66 -3.43 38.32 -5.00
C VAL A 66 -2.39 39.45 -4.97
N SER A 67 -1.14 39.15 -4.58
CA SER A 67 -0.06 40.14 -4.55
C SER A 67 0.75 40.12 -5.85
N PRO A 68 1.03 41.27 -6.46
CA PRO A 68 1.83 41.35 -7.70
C PRO A 68 3.27 40.88 -7.51
N VAL A 69 3.82 40.89 -6.29
CA VAL A 69 5.20 40.47 -6.00
C VAL A 69 5.32 38.94 -5.85
N SER A 70 4.26 38.27 -5.41
CA SER A 70 4.24 36.80 -5.19
C SER A 70 3.40 36.03 -6.20
N ARG A 71 2.92 36.71 -7.26
CA ARG A 71 1.97 36.12 -8.21
C ARG A 71 2.50 34.87 -8.91
N GLU A 72 3.71 34.95 -9.45
CA GLU A 72 4.34 33.81 -10.15
C GLU A 72 4.54 32.61 -9.22
N LEU A 73 4.88 32.88 -7.95
CA LEU A 73 4.99 31.85 -6.91
C LEU A 73 3.62 31.21 -6.63
N GLY A 74 2.55 32.01 -6.54
CA GLY A 74 1.18 31.51 -6.38
C GLY A 74 0.71 30.65 -7.54
N GLU A 75 0.98 31.06 -8.78
CA GLU A 75 0.67 30.30 -9.99
C GLU A 75 1.45 28.97 -10.02
N PHE A 76 2.70 28.95 -9.58
CA PHE A 76 3.49 27.72 -9.44
C PHE A 76 2.92 26.75 -8.41
N LEU A 77 2.48 27.24 -7.23
CA LEU A 77 1.86 26.39 -6.20
C LEU A 77 0.54 25.77 -6.66
N ILE A 78 -0.29 26.52 -7.38
CA ILE A 78 -1.52 26.01 -8.00
C ILE A 78 -1.18 25.00 -9.11
N TYR A 79 -0.15 25.26 -9.91
CA TYR A 79 0.33 24.32 -10.92
C TYR A 79 0.80 23.00 -10.31
N LEU A 80 1.55 23.04 -9.21
CA LEU A 80 1.98 21.83 -8.49
C LEU A 80 0.80 20.98 -8.01
N GLN A 81 -0.25 21.61 -7.48
CA GLN A 81 -1.48 20.89 -7.13
C GLN A 81 -2.16 20.26 -8.36
N ARG A 82 -2.26 20.98 -9.49
CA ARG A 82 -2.86 20.43 -10.72
C ARG A 82 -2.06 19.28 -11.31
N VAL A 83 -0.73 19.35 -11.26
CA VAL A 83 0.18 18.27 -11.63
C VAL A 83 -0.12 17.05 -10.75
N LYS A 84 -0.23 17.22 -9.44
CA LYS A 84 -0.64 16.17 -8.50
C LYS A 84 -2.06 15.58 -8.73
N SER A 85 -2.97 16.33 -9.35
CA SER A 85 -4.28 15.83 -9.80
C SER A 85 -4.21 15.10 -11.13
N ARG A 86 -3.31 15.52 -12.04
CA ARG A 86 -3.10 14.90 -13.36
C ARG A 86 -2.30 13.61 -13.28
N TRP A 87 -1.23 13.61 -12.47
CA TRP A 87 -0.58 12.42 -11.96
C TRP A 87 -1.32 12.03 -10.70
N SER A 88 -2.53 11.50 -10.85
CA SER A 88 -3.29 11.07 -9.69
C SER A 88 -2.38 10.15 -8.87
N LEU A 89 -1.96 10.60 -7.66
CA LEU A 89 -1.28 9.69 -6.72
C LEU A 89 -2.14 8.45 -6.46
N VAL A 90 -3.42 8.49 -6.79
CA VAL A 90 -4.29 7.31 -6.84
C VAL A 90 -3.72 6.27 -7.81
N SER A 91 -3.31 6.61 -9.03
CA SER A 91 -2.74 5.63 -9.98
C SER A 91 -1.37 5.08 -9.55
N LEU A 92 -0.52 5.88 -8.91
CA LEU A 92 0.81 5.43 -8.48
C LEU A 92 0.78 4.64 -7.16
N LEU A 93 -0.14 4.98 -6.26
CA LEU A 93 -0.38 4.29 -4.99
C LEU A 93 -1.29 3.07 -5.17
N GLU A 94 -2.28 3.11 -6.07
CA GLU A 94 -3.05 1.94 -6.51
C GLU A 94 -2.18 1.00 -7.34
N CYS A 95 -1.28 1.47 -8.21
CA CYS A 95 -0.26 0.58 -8.81
C CYS A 95 0.59 -0.08 -7.73
N PHE A 96 1.06 0.66 -6.72
CA PHE A 96 1.86 0.06 -5.64
C PHE A 96 1.05 -0.96 -4.80
N CYS A 97 -0.24 -0.70 -4.53
CA CYS A 97 -1.14 -1.63 -3.84
C CYS A 97 -1.57 -2.83 -4.70
N CYS A 98 -1.71 -2.67 -6.02
CA CYS A 98 -2.12 -3.73 -6.94
C CYS A 98 -0.95 -4.67 -7.27
N GLU A 99 0.28 -4.14 -7.39
CA GLU A 99 1.50 -4.92 -7.63
C GLU A 99 1.99 -5.69 -6.38
N THR A 100 1.64 -5.25 -5.17
CA THR A 100 2.02 -5.94 -3.91
C THR A 100 0.95 -6.89 -3.38
N ALA A 101 -0.25 -6.90 -3.97
CA ALA A 101 -1.36 -7.79 -3.60
C ALA A 101 -1.60 -8.95 -4.59
N ALA A 102 -0.76 -9.10 -5.61
CA ALA A 102 -0.75 -10.22 -6.56
C ALA A 102 0.34 -11.26 -6.22
#